data_AF-A0A3D5MM88-F1
#
_entry.id   AF-A0A3D5MM88-F1
#
_cell.length_a   1.000
_cell.length_b   1.000
_cell.length_c   1.000
_cell.angle_alpha   90.00
_cell.angle_beta   90.00
_cell.angle_gamma   90.00
#
_symmetry.space_group_name_H-M   'P 1'
#
loop_
_entity.id
_entity.type
_entity.pdbx_description
1 polymer ?
#
loop_
_entity_poly.entity_id
_entity_poly.type
_entity_poly.pdbx_seq_one_letter_code
_entity_poly.pdbx_strand_id
1 'polypeptide(L)'
;MGNVRELARELRAREEPLVKEYERLASAATTATEKKLASLVLGYQNFQLKSLDLFQTEVPDRFHAFGSISSDRVNVRRGPTAKEVSLFLVDRDTPVIVKEVKGLWVEVRFADGREGYVFKDYVEIEKAGG
;
A
#
# COMPACT_ATOMS: atom_id res chain seq x y z
N MET A 1 -20.67 12.52 14.83
CA MET A 1 -19.33 12.59 14.21
C MET A 1 -18.87 11.15 14.08
N GLY A 2 -18.70 10.65 12.85
CA GLY A 2 -18.23 9.29 12.63
C GLY A 2 -16.81 9.11 13.14
N ASN A 3 -16.46 7.92 13.59
CA ASN A 3 -15.08 7.61 13.95
C ASN A 3 -14.22 7.52 12.66
N VAL A 4 -12.90 7.64 12.78
CA VAL A 4 -11.99 7.68 11.61
C VAL A 4 -12.16 6.47 10.67
N ARG A 5 -12.51 5.30 11.21
CA ARG A 5 -12.73 4.07 10.42
C ARG A 5 -13.98 4.17 9.54
N GLU A 6 -15.05 4.74 10.09
CA GLU A 6 -16.29 4.98 9.35
C GLU A 6 -16.06 5.98 8.22
N LEU A 7 -15.38 7.09 8.51
CA LEU A 7 -15.03 8.09 7.50
C LEU A 7 -14.14 7.52 6.38
N ALA A 8 -13.15 6.70 6.72
CA ALA A 8 -12.29 6.06 5.73
C ALA A 8 -13.09 5.09 4.82
N ARG A 9 -14.03 4.34 5.40
CA ARG A 9 -14.91 3.44 4.64
C ARG A 9 -15.84 4.19 3.71
N GLU A 10 -16.45 5.28 4.18
CA GLU A 10 -17.31 6.15 3.36
C GLU A 10 -16.53 6.78 2.21
N LEU A 11 -15.32 7.27 2.47
CA LEU A 11 -14.45 7.85 1.45
C LEU A 11 -14.07 6.79 0.41
N ARG A 12 -13.66 5.59 0.84
CA ARG A 12 -13.34 4.49 -0.06
C ARG A 12 -14.52 4.12 -0.94
N ALA A 13 -15.72 4.00 -0.38
CA ALA A 13 -16.93 3.67 -1.15
C ALA A 13 -17.26 4.75 -2.20
N ARG A 14 -16.92 6.01 -1.93
CA ARG A 14 -17.08 7.12 -2.88
C ARG A 14 -16.02 7.12 -3.98
N GLU A 15 -14.78 6.74 -3.64
CA GLU A 15 -13.64 6.75 -4.56
C GLU A 15 -13.53 5.48 -5.41
N GLU A 16 -14.07 4.36 -4.96
CA GLU A 16 -14.00 3.07 -5.67
C GLU A 16 -14.55 3.13 -7.12
N PRO A 17 -15.67 3.82 -7.41
CA PRO A 17 -16.13 4.01 -8.79
C PRO A 17 -15.16 4.82 -9.67
N LEU A 18 -14.36 5.73 -9.09
CA LEU A 18 -13.45 6.59 -9.86
C LEU A 18 -12.36 5.78 -10.56
N VAL A 19 -11.97 4.62 -10.02
CA VAL A 19 -10.99 3.72 -10.68
C VAL A 19 -11.43 3.41 -12.12
N LYS A 20 -12.72 3.16 -12.35
CA LYS A 20 -13.26 2.90 -13.70
C LYS A 20 -13.16 4.11 -14.62
N GLU A 21 -13.26 5.32 -14.08
CA GLU A 21 -13.08 6.56 -14.84
C GLU A 21 -11.62 6.73 -15.26
N TYR A 22 -10.67 6.44 -14.36
CA TYR A 22 -9.24 6.43 -14.68
C TYR A 22 -8.86 5.31 -15.67
N GLU A 23 -9.46 4.13 -15.57
CA GLU A 23 -9.31 3.05 -16.56
C GLU A 23 -9.81 3.47 -17.95
N ARG A 24 -10.96 4.16 -17.99
CA ARG A 24 -11.50 4.73 -19.23
C ARG A 24 -10.56 5.79 -19.81
N LEU A 25 -10.01 6.66 -18.98
CA LEU A 25 -9.01 7.66 -19.38
C LEU A 25 -7.77 6.99 -19.98
N ALA A 26 -7.24 5.97 -19.31
CA ALA A 26 -6.11 5.18 -19.80
C ALA A 26 -6.41 4.46 -21.11
N SER A 27 -7.64 3.96 -21.29
CA SER A 27 -8.08 3.31 -22.53
C SER A 27 -8.25 4.29 -23.68
N ALA A 28 -8.61 5.54 -23.41
CA ALA A 28 -8.75 6.60 -24.40
C ALA A 28 -7.40 7.21 -24.84
N ALA A 29 -6.33 6.98 -24.09
CA ALA A 29 -4.99 7.50 -24.39
C ALA A 29 -4.43 6.92 -25.69
N THR A 30 -4.00 7.80 -26.59
CA THR A 30 -3.57 7.42 -27.95
C THR A 30 -2.05 7.45 -28.08
N THR A 31 -1.40 8.47 -27.53
CA THR A 31 0.06 8.64 -27.62
C THR A 31 0.80 7.89 -26.50
N ALA A 32 2.09 7.62 -26.71
CA ALA A 32 2.92 6.99 -25.68
C ALA A 32 2.97 7.82 -24.38
N THR A 33 3.05 9.15 -24.51
CA THR A 33 3.06 10.06 -23.37
C THR A 33 1.74 10.08 -22.64
N GLU A 34 0.61 10.13 -23.35
CA GLU A 34 -0.73 10.03 -22.76
C GLU A 34 -0.90 8.71 -22.01
N LYS A 35 -0.51 7.58 -22.60
CA LYS A 35 -0.60 6.26 -21.96
C LYS A 35 0.24 6.20 -20.69
N LYS A 36 1.46 6.74 -20.71
CA LYS A 36 2.33 6.79 -19.54
C LYS A 36 1.70 7.66 -18.44
N LEU A 37 1.21 8.85 -18.78
CA LEU A 37 0.55 9.73 -17.82
C LEU A 37 -0.73 9.12 -17.24
N ALA A 38 -1.57 8.53 -18.09
CA ALA A 38 -2.80 7.88 -17.67
C ALA A 38 -2.53 6.67 -16.76
N SER A 39 -1.50 5.87 -17.05
CA SER A 39 -1.06 4.79 -16.18
C SER A 39 -0.56 5.29 -14.82
N LEU A 40 0.14 6.42 -14.78
CA LEU A 40 0.61 7.02 -13.53
C LEU A 40 -0.57 7.46 -12.65
N VAL A 41 -1.53 8.20 -13.21
CA VAL A 41 -2.68 8.68 -12.42
C VAL A 41 -3.62 7.55 -11.99
N LEU A 42 -3.80 6.51 -12.82
CA LEU A 42 -4.52 5.31 -12.42
C LEU A 42 -3.80 4.59 -11.27
N GLY A 43 -2.47 4.51 -11.33
CA GLY A 43 -1.64 4.00 -10.23
C GLY A 43 -1.87 4.76 -8.93
N TYR A 44 -1.83 6.10 -8.98
CA TYR A 44 -2.10 6.94 -7.80
C TYR A 44 -3.52 6.75 -7.24
N GLN A 45 -4.54 6.66 -8.09
CA GLN A 45 -5.91 6.41 -7.63
C GLN A 45 -6.03 5.05 -6.93
N ASN A 46 -5.43 4.01 -7.51
CA ASN A 46 -5.42 2.68 -6.90
C ASN A 46 -4.67 2.67 -5.55
N PHE A 47 -3.53 3.34 -5.49
CA PHE A 47 -2.75 3.46 -4.25
C PHE A 47 -3.55 4.19 -3.17
N GLN A 48 -4.17 5.34 -3.51
CA GLN A 48 -5.01 6.11 -2.61
C GLN A 48 -6.15 5.25 -2.05
N LEU A 49 -6.90 4.58 -2.93
CA LEU A 49 -8.03 3.74 -2.56
C LEU A 49 -7.61 2.61 -1.62
N LYS A 50 -6.51 1.92 -1.93
CA LYS A 50 -5.98 0.84 -1.09
C LYS A 50 -5.43 1.37 0.24
N SER A 51 -4.82 2.55 0.27
CA SER A 51 -4.30 3.15 1.50
C SER A 51 -5.40 3.47 2.51
N LEU A 52 -6.62 3.74 2.05
CA LEU A 52 -7.78 3.87 2.94
C LEU A 52 -8.07 2.58 3.73
N ASP A 53 -7.65 1.41 3.22
CA ASP A 53 -7.82 0.14 3.92
C ASP A 53 -6.94 0.05 5.18
N LEU A 54 -5.84 0.81 5.26
CA LEU A 54 -4.99 0.87 6.45
C LEU A 54 -5.72 1.44 7.67
N PHE A 55 -6.79 2.21 7.47
CA PHE A 55 -7.64 2.73 8.54
C PHE A 55 -8.68 1.71 9.03
N GLN A 56 -8.84 0.56 8.38
CA GLN A 56 -9.85 -0.43 8.77
C GLN A 56 -9.52 -1.14 10.09
N THR A 57 -8.24 -1.23 10.43
CA THR A 57 -7.77 -1.78 11.71
C THR A 57 -7.20 -0.67 12.61
N GLU A 58 -6.53 -1.05 13.70
CA GLU A 58 -5.79 -0.10 14.52
C GLU A 58 -4.58 0.44 13.75
N VAL A 59 -4.61 1.74 13.47
CA VAL A 59 -3.46 2.50 12.98
C VAL A 59 -2.54 2.73 14.18
N PRO A 60 -1.27 2.31 14.13
CA PRO A 60 -0.34 2.53 15.24
C PRO A 60 -0.17 4.01 15.57
N ASP A 61 -0.11 4.36 16.86
CA ASP A 61 0.12 5.74 17.32
C ASP A 61 1.41 6.36 16.80
N ARG A 62 2.39 5.51 16.48
CA ARG A 62 3.67 5.91 15.87
C ARG A 62 4.06 4.90 14.81
N PHE A 63 4.52 5.41 13.69
CA PHE A 63 5.09 4.64 12.59
C PHE A 63 6.24 5.44 11.98
N HIS A 64 7.13 4.74 11.27
CA HIS A 64 8.27 5.34 10.60
C HIS A 64 7.88 5.94 9.24
N ALA A 65 7.10 5.21 8.44
CA ALA A 65 6.61 5.68 7.14
C ALA A 65 5.37 4.87 6.67
N PHE A 66 4.82 5.25 5.50
CA PHE A 66 3.88 4.43 4.74
C PHE A 66 4.54 3.94 3.46
N GLY A 67 3.97 2.92 2.83
CA GLY A 67 4.52 2.38 1.60
C GLY A 67 3.64 1.30 0.99
N SER A 68 4.20 0.61 0.00
CA SER A 68 3.60 -0.56 -0.62
C SER A 68 4.63 -1.63 -0.94
N ILE A 69 4.15 -2.86 -1.10
CA ILE A 69 4.96 -3.98 -1.57
C ILE A 69 5.28 -3.78 -3.06
N SER A 70 6.55 -3.87 -3.44
CA SER A 70 7.01 -3.59 -4.82
C SER A 70 7.05 -4.83 -5.74
N SER A 71 6.84 -6.04 -5.20
CA SER A 71 6.91 -7.30 -5.95
C SER A 71 5.78 -8.27 -5.59
N ASP A 72 5.45 -9.17 -6.51
CA ASP A 72 4.49 -10.24 -6.26
C ASP A 72 5.08 -11.33 -5.37
N ARG A 73 4.22 -12.00 -4.60
CA ARG A 73 4.55 -13.14 -3.73
C ARG A 73 5.76 -12.90 -2.82
N VAL A 74 5.81 -11.73 -2.19
CA VAL A 74 6.84 -11.38 -1.20
C VAL A 74 6.55 -12.09 0.12
N ASN A 75 7.59 -12.67 0.72
CA ASN A 75 7.49 -13.34 2.01
C ASN A 75 7.46 -12.32 3.16
N VAL A 76 6.43 -12.41 3.99
CA VAL A 76 6.39 -11.75 5.29
C VAL A 76 6.87 -12.73 6.33
N ARG A 77 7.94 -12.39 7.05
CA ARG A 77 8.60 -13.29 8.00
C ARG A 77 8.34 -12.89 9.44
N ARG A 78 8.48 -13.85 10.35
CA ARG A 78 8.32 -13.63 11.80
C ARG A 78 9.40 -12.73 12.40
N GLY A 79 10.60 -12.68 11.81
CA GLY A 79 11.71 -11.86 12.29
C GLY A 79 12.61 -11.36 11.16
N PRO A 80 13.54 -10.44 11.46
CA PRO A 80 14.37 -9.73 10.47
C PRO A 80 15.55 -10.59 9.98
N THR A 81 15.26 -11.79 9.46
CA THR A 81 16.26 -12.68 8.85
C THR A 81 15.62 -13.65 7.87
N ALA A 82 16.38 -14.05 6.85
CA ALA A 82 15.92 -15.00 5.83
C ALA A 82 15.69 -16.42 6.38
N LYS A 83 16.22 -16.72 7.57
CA LYS A 83 16.04 -18.01 8.26
C LYS A 83 14.74 -18.09 9.06
N GLU A 84 14.07 -16.97 9.31
CA GLU A 84 12.81 -16.96 10.05
C GLU A 84 11.67 -17.53 9.22
N VAL A 85 10.66 -18.03 9.93
CA VAL A 85 9.48 -18.63 9.32
C VAL A 85 8.76 -17.59 8.45
N SER A 86 8.41 -18.00 7.22
CA SER A 86 7.47 -17.24 6.39
C SER A 86 6.07 -17.42 6.95
N LEU A 87 5.45 -16.32 7.36
CA LEU A 87 4.11 -16.29 7.93
C LEU A 87 3.06 -16.35 6.81
N PHE A 88 3.26 -15.56 5.75
CA PHE A 88 2.38 -15.50 4.59
C PHE A 88 3.06 -14.79 3.42
N LEU A 89 2.44 -14.88 2.25
CA LEU A 89 2.83 -14.16 1.04
C LEU A 89 1.92 -12.94 0.84
N VAL A 90 2.49 -11.88 0.30
CA VAL A 90 1.77 -10.66 -0.11
C VAL A 90 2.18 -10.29 -1.52
N ASP A 91 1.24 -9.75 -2.29
CA ASP A 91 1.46 -9.36 -3.68
C ASP A 91 1.80 -7.87 -3.81
N ARG A 92 2.24 -7.49 -5.01
CA ARG A 92 2.58 -6.10 -5.32
C ARG A 92 1.40 -5.17 -5.04
N ASP A 93 1.71 -3.90 -4.77
CA ASP A 93 0.76 -2.81 -4.52
C ASP A 93 -0.09 -3.05 -3.27
N THR A 94 0.31 -3.97 -2.39
CA THR A 94 -0.28 -4.11 -1.06
C THR A 94 0.22 -2.97 -0.18
N PRO A 95 -0.64 -2.08 0.32
CA PRO A 95 -0.24 -0.97 1.16
C PRO A 95 0.18 -1.46 2.55
N VAL A 96 1.15 -0.77 3.15
CA VAL A 96 1.70 -1.09 4.46
C VAL A 96 1.98 0.16 5.29
N ILE A 97 1.84 0.00 6.60
CA ILE A 97 2.42 0.92 7.58
C ILE A 97 3.80 0.37 7.95
N VAL A 98 4.85 1.16 7.74
CA VAL A 98 6.21 0.83 8.16
C VAL A 98 6.38 1.23 9.61
N LYS A 99 6.48 0.26 10.50
CA LYS A 99 6.66 0.49 11.94
C LYS A 99 8.12 0.83 12.27
N GLU A 100 9.06 0.06 11.71
CA GLU A 100 10.48 0.20 12.00
C GLU A 100 11.35 -0.36 10.86
N VAL A 101 12.57 0.15 10.71
CA VAL A 101 13.58 -0.37 9.79
C VAL A 101 14.77 -0.93 10.58
N LYS A 102 15.02 -2.24 10.47
CA LYS A 102 16.11 -2.98 11.13
C LYS A 102 17.09 -3.52 10.10
N GLY A 103 18.11 -2.72 9.78
CA GLY A 103 19.10 -3.08 8.76
C GLY A 103 18.46 -3.27 7.38
N LEU A 104 18.44 -4.52 6.90
CA LEU A 104 17.84 -4.91 5.61
C LEU A 104 16.38 -5.36 5.71
N TRP A 105 15.77 -5.25 6.90
CA TRP A 105 14.40 -5.69 7.14
C TRP A 105 13.53 -4.55 7.62
N VAL A 106 12.26 -4.59 7.22
CA VAL A 106 11.26 -3.59 7.53
C VAL A 106 10.13 -4.29 8.27
N GLU A 107 9.84 -3.84 9.49
CA GLU A 107 8.66 -4.29 10.22
C GLU A 107 7.44 -3.54 9.68
N VAL A 108 6.47 -4.27 9.16
CA VAL A 108 5.28 -3.73 8.50
C VAL A 108 3.99 -4.22 9.15
N ARG A 109 2.95 -3.40 9.06
CA ARG A 109 1.57 -3.74 9.41
C ARG A 109 0.67 -3.57 8.20
N PHE A 110 -0.19 -4.56 7.97
CA PHE A 110 -1.15 -4.60 6.87
C PHE A 110 -2.54 -4.13 7.31
N ALA A 111 -3.39 -3.80 6.33
CA ALA A 111 -4.77 -3.35 6.54
C ALA A 111 -5.61 -4.33 7.38
N ASP A 112 -5.38 -5.64 7.23
CA ASP A 112 -6.06 -6.70 7.98
C ASP A 112 -5.52 -6.92 9.40
N GLY A 113 -4.54 -6.10 9.82
CA GLY A 113 -3.94 -6.13 11.15
C GLY A 113 -2.82 -7.15 11.33
N ARG A 114 -2.49 -7.95 10.30
CA ARG A 114 -1.30 -8.80 10.32
C ARG A 114 -0.03 -7.96 10.28
N GLU A 115 1.04 -8.51 10.84
CA GLU A 115 2.35 -7.86 10.91
C GLU A 115 3.47 -8.85 10.64
N GLY A 116 4.64 -8.31 10.28
CA GLY A 116 5.87 -9.08 10.19
C GLY A 116 6.98 -8.31 9.50
N TYR A 117 8.02 -9.03 9.09
CA TYR A 117 9.23 -8.47 8.52
C TYR A 117 9.32 -8.77 7.03
N VAL A 118 9.55 -7.72 6.25
CA VAL A 118 9.77 -7.79 4.80
C VAL A 118 11.18 -7.31 4.49
N PHE A 119 11.85 -7.93 3.52
CA PHE A 119 13.16 -7.46 3.07
C PHE A 119 13.02 -6.08 2.41
N LYS A 120 13.90 -5.14 2.77
CA LYS A 120 13.76 -3.71 2.45
C LYS A 120 13.52 -3.42 0.97
N ASP A 121 14.18 -4.16 0.06
CA ASP A 121 14.04 -3.94 -1.39
C ASP A 121 12.63 -4.28 -1.93
N TYR A 122 11.82 -4.98 -1.14
CA TYR A 122 10.43 -5.27 -1.47
C TYR A 122 9.42 -4.27 -0.88
N VAL A 123 9.90 -3.21 -0.21
CA VAL A 123 9.06 -2.16 0.35
C VAL A 123 9.42 -0.84 -0.29
N GLU A 124 8.50 -0.31 -1.10
CA GLU A 124 8.58 1.05 -1.61
C GLU A 124 7.98 1.98 -0.55
N ILE A 125 8.83 2.80 0.05
CA ILE A 125 8.41 3.78 1.06
C ILE A 125 7.91 5.03 0.34
N GLU A 126 6.68 5.41 0.63
CA GLU A 126 6.16 6.71 0.25
C GLU A 126 6.95 7.78 1.00
N LYS A 127 7.69 8.59 0.25
CA LYS A 127 8.31 9.78 0.82
C LYS A 127 7.16 10.73 1.13
N ALA A 128 6.84 10.90 2.41
CA ALA A 128 6.06 12.06 2.84
C ALA A 128 6.78 13.28 2.25
N GLY A 129 6.10 14.00 1.35
CA GLY A 129 6.63 15.22 0.78
C GLY A 129 7.10 16.12 1.93
N GLY A 130 8.38 16.52 1.87
CA GLY A 130 8.92 17.53 2.78
C GLY A 130 8.30 18.89 2.55
#